data_AF-A0A510XGV3-F1
#
_entry.id   AF-A0A510XGV3-F1
#
_cell.length_a   1.000
_cell.length_b   1.000
_cell.length_c   1.000
_cell.angle_alpha   90.00
_cell.angle_beta   90.00
_cell.angle_gamma   90.00
#
_symmetry.space_group_name_H-M   'P 1'
#
loop_
_entity.id
_entity.type
_entity.pdbx_description
1 polymer ?
#
loop_
_entity_poly.entity_id
_entity_poly.type
_entity_poly.pdbx_seq_one_letter_code
_entity_poly.pdbx_strand_id
1 'polypeptide(L)'
;MSNETKWAPGPWRCDQRQIIAPRSEESRGGLVATCRGSGHTRSIANANARLIAAAPELYDCLQAFPGFNADPEQIVAWTKCCLEVEAKARGEN
;
A
#
# COMPACT_ATOMS: atom_id res chain seq x y z
N MET A 1 -3.85 -20.61 6.40
CA MET A 1 -4.18 -19.18 6.27
C MET A 1 -3.56 -18.70 4.98
N SER A 2 -4.37 -18.42 3.95
CA SER A 2 -3.85 -17.84 2.71
C SER A 2 -3.47 -16.39 3.00
N ASN A 3 -2.20 -16.04 2.81
CA ASN A 3 -1.70 -14.66 2.86
C ASN A 3 -2.14 -13.88 1.61
N GLU A 4 -3.40 -14.04 1.19
CA GLU A 4 -3.95 -13.31 0.05
C GLU A 4 -4.47 -11.97 0.55
N THR A 5 -3.84 -10.90 0.11
CA THR A 5 -4.34 -9.55 0.28
C THR A 5 -5.66 -9.43 -0.49
N LYS A 6 -6.79 -9.30 0.21
CA LYS A 6 -8.16 -9.18 -0.34
C LYS A 6 -8.27 -8.25 -1.56
N TRP A 7 -7.44 -7.21 -1.59
CA TRP A 7 -7.48 -6.12 -2.55
C TRP A 7 -6.32 -6.11 -3.55
N ALA A 8 -5.40 -7.06 -3.40
CA ALA A 8 -4.26 -7.24 -4.28
C ALA A 8 -4.04 -8.74 -4.57
N PRO A 9 -5.08 -9.47 -5.04
CA PRO A 9 -4.97 -10.90 -5.29
C PRO A 9 -3.97 -11.16 -6.43
N GLY A 10 -3.05 -12.09 -6.17
CA GLY A 10 -1.96 -12.44 -7.08
C GLY A 10 -2.41 -13.30 -8.29
N PRO A 11 -1.46 -13.67 -9.18
CA PRO A 11 -0.03 -13.61 -8.97
C PRO A 11 0.63 -12.31 -9.48
N TRP A 12 1.40 -11.66 -8.62
CA TRP A 12 2.30 -10.56 -8.99
C TRP A 12 3.50 -11.15 -9.72
N ARG A 13 3.54 -11.05 -11.05
CA ARG A 13 4.64 -11.56 -11.87
C ARG A 13 5.70 -10.46 -12.04
N CYS A 14 6.89 -10.60 -11.43
CA CYS A 14 8.10 -9.90 -11.91
C CYS A 14 8.61 -10.68 -13.13
N ASP A 15 8.99 -9.99 -14.20
CA ASP A 15 9.72 -10.62 -15.30
C ASP A 15 11.01 -11.21 -14.73
N GLN A 16 11.22 -12.52 -14.86
CA GLN A 16 12.40 -13.19 -14.33
C GLN A 16 13.71 -12.61 -14.88
N ARG A 17 13.70 -12.04 -16.10
CA ARG A 17 14.86 -11.37 -16.69
C ARG A 17 15.25 -10.10 -15.94
N GLN A 18 14.31 -9.53 -15.18
CA GLN A 18 14.55 -8.37 -14.36
C GLN A 18 15.14 -8.75 -12.99
N ILE A 19 15.05 -10.02 -12.54
CA ILE A 19 15.53 -10.45 -11.23
C ILE A 19 17.07 -10.57 -11.23
N ILE A 20 17.75 -9.71 -10.48
CA ILE A 20 19.22 -9.64 -10.34
C ILE A 20 19.73 -10.76 -9.42
N ALA A 21 19.02 -11.05 -8.34
CA ALA A 21 19.23 -12.20 -7.46
C ALA A 21 18.10 -12.24 -6.41
N PRO A 22 17.55 -13.42 -6.07
CA PRO A 22 16.86 -13.61 -4.81
C PRO A 22 17.90 -13.52 -3.68
N ARG A 23 17.73 -12.60 -2.73
CA ARG A 23 18.46 -12.63 -1.46
C ARG A 23 17.51 -13.11 -0.38
N SER A 24 17.86 -14.18 0.33
CA SER A 24 17.22 -14.50 1.60
C SER A 24 17.71 -13.47 2.61
N GLU A 25 16.85 -12.55 3.04
CA GLU A 25 17.14 -11.86 4.30
C GLU A 25 16.79 -12.80 5.45
N GLU A 26 17.83 -13.39 6.01
CA GLU A 26 17.78 -14.31 7.15
C GLU A 26 17.13 -13.71 8.40
N SER A 27 16.82 -12.42 8.43
CA SER A 27 16.30 -11.77 9.63
C SER A 27 14.76 -11.73 9.74
N ARG A 28 13.99 -11.91 8.65
CA ARG A 28 12.50 -11.82 8.70
C ARG A 28 11.70 -12.72 7.74
N GLY A 29 12.29 -13.82 7.23
CA GLY A 29 11.52 -14.95 6.67
C GLY A 29 10.81 -14.74 5.32
N GLY A 30 11.04 -13.63 4.61
CA GLY A 30 10.51 -13.41 3.25
C GLY A 30 11.59 -13.56 2.18
N LEU A 31 11.31 -14.28 1.10
CA LEU A 31 12.14 -14.26 -0.12
C LEU A 31 11.96 -12.90 -0.82
N VAL A 32 13.03 -12.12 -0.95
CA VAL A 32 12.99 -10.81 -1.63
C VAL A 32 13.82 -10.90 -2.91
N ALA A 33 13.18 -10.61 -4.05
CA ALA A 33 13.85 -10.52 -5.35
C ALA A 33 14.27 -9.07 -5.64
N THR A 34 15.52 -8.86 -6.06
CA THR A 34 15.99 -7.55 -6.52
C THR A 34 15.69 -7.43 -8.02
N CYS A 35 14.80 -6.54 -8.50
CA CYS A 35 14.50 -6.38 -9.94
C CYS A 35 15.28 -5.18 -10.59
N ARG A 36 15.62 -5.23 -11.90
CA ARG A 36 16.47 -4.25 -12.67
C ARG A 36 15.72 -2.99 -13.18
N GLY A 37 14.40 -2.88 -13.06
CA GLY A 37 13.63 -1.78 -13.69
C GLY A 37 12.47 -1.24 -12.84
N SER A 38 12.32 0.08 -12.87
CA SER A 38 11.29 0.97 -12.28
C SER A 38 10.73 0.58 -10.90
N GLY A 39 11.49 0.98 -9.89
CA GLY A 39 11.26 0.75 -8.45
C GLY A 39 12.58 0.77 -7.69
N HIS A 40 13.55 1.57 -8.18
CA HIS A 40 15.00 1.31 -8.17
C HIS A 40 15.70 1.18 -6.80
N THR A 41 14.97 1.29 -5.70
CA THR A 41 15.49 1.01 -4.36
C THR A 41 14.43 0.31 -3.52
N ARG A 42 14.85 -0.48 -2.53
CA ARG A 42 13.96 -1.05 -1.51
C ARG A 42 13.02 0.00 -0.89
N SER A 43 13.49 1.25 -0.75
CA SER A 43 12.68 2.37 -0.26
C SER A 43 11.46 2.64 -1.14
N ILE A 44 11.64 2.68 -2.47
CA ILE A 44 10.55 2.89 -3.43
C ILE A 44 9.58 1.71 -3.41
N ALA A 45 10.09 0.47 -3.38
CA ALA A 45 9.25 -0.72 -3.28
C ALA A 45 8.41 -0.72 -1.99
N ASN A 46 9.00 -0.33 -0.86
CA ASN A 46 8.29 -0.22 0.41
C ASN A 46 7.23 0.89 0.40
N ALA A 47 7.53 2.06 -0.19
CA ALA A 47 6.56 3.14 -0.35
C ALA A 47 5.36 2.70 -1.20
N ASN A 48 5.63 2.04 -2.34
CA ASN A 48 4.57 1.52 -3.20
C ASN A 48 3.74 0.43 -2.50
N ALA A 49 4.37 -0.46 -1.72
CA ALA A 49 3.66 -1.49 -0.98
C ALA A 49 2.71 -0.88 0.08
N ARG A 50 3.14 0.18 0.80
CA ARG A 50 2.30 0.89 1.77
C ARG A 50 1.11 1.56 1.09
N LEU A 51 1.35 2.22 -0.04
CA LEU A 51 0.30 2.86 -0.83
C LEU A 51 -0.73 1.83 -1.33
N ILE A 52 -0.27 0.69 -1.86
CA ILE A 52 -1.15 -0.41 -2.31
C ILE A 52 -1.95 -0.98 -1.12
N ALA A 53 -1.31 -1.15 0.04
CA ALA A 53 -1.96 -1.67 1.24
C ALA A 53 -3.01 -0.71 1.85
N ALA A 54 -2.90 0.61 1.59
CA ALA A 54 -3.86 1.62 2.01
C ALA A 54 -4.92 1.94 0.94
N ALA A 55 -4.73 1.51 -0.31
CA ALA A 55 -5.64 1.78 -1.42
C ALA A 55 -7.12 1.43 -1.16
N PRO A 56 -7.46 0.33 -0.47
CA PRO A 56 -8.86 0.01 -0.17
C PRO A 56 -9.49 1.02 0.76
N GLU A 57 -8.81 1.36 1.85
CA GLU A 57 -9.34 2.34 2.80
C GLU A 57 -9.36 3.75 2.19
N LEU A 58 -8.41 4.09 1.31
CA LEU A 58 -8.44 5.34 0.54
C LEU A 58 -9.68 5.40 -0.36
N TYR A 59 -10.03 4.28 -1.00
CA TYR A 59 -11.23 4.18 -1.81
C TYR A 59 -12.51 4.32 -0.97
N ASP A 60 -12.55 3.67 0.19
CA ASP A 60 -13.69 3.78 1.12
C ASP A 60 -13.88 5.22 1.61
N CYS A 61 -12.78 5.92 1.94
CA CYS A 61 -12.82 7.36 2.28
C CYS A 61 -13.40 8.20 1.14
N LEU A 62 -13.03 7.93 -0.12
CA LEU A 62 -13.57 8.63 -1.27
C LEU A 62 -15.07 8.37 -1.47
N GLN A 63 -15.52 7.12 -1.29
CA GLN A 63 -16.93 6.75 -1.35
C GLN A 63 -17.75 7.38 -0.23
N ALA A 64 -17.14 7.58 0.94
CA ALA A 64 -17.77 8.20 2.11
C ALA A 64 -17.75 9.75 2.06
N PHE A 65 -17.35 10.36 0.96
CA PHE A 65 -17.35 11.83 0.83
C PHE A 65 -18.76 12.39 1.07
N PRO A 66 -18.95 13.24 2.09
CA PRO A 66 -20.29 13.63 2.53
C PRO A 66 -20.94 14.69 1.61
N GLY A 67 -20.23 15.14 0.58
CA GLY A 67 -20.69 16.18 -0.34
C GLY A 67 -20.40 17.60 0.13
N PHE A 68 -20.70 18.58 -0.72
CA PHE A 68 -20.41 19.99 -0.45
C PHE A 68 -21.40 20.66 0.53
N ASN A 69 -22.53 20.01 0.82
CA ASN A 69 -23.56 20.51 1.74
C ASN A 69 -23.51 19.80 3.11
N ALA A 70 -22.43 19.09 3.41
CA ALA A 70 -22.27 18.34 4.65
C ALA A 70 -22.15 19.27 5.86
N ASP A 71 -22.65 18.82 7.01
CA ASP A 71 -22.48 19.54 8.26
C ASP A 71 -20.99 19.55 8.67
N PRO A 72 -20.52 20.59 9.38
CA PRO A 72 -19.11 20.69 9.79
C PRO A 72 -18.59 19.46 10.53
N GLU A 73 -19.42 18.84 11.37
CA GLU A 73 -19.05 17.62 12.12
C GLU A 73 -18.79 16.42 11.20
N GLN A 74 -19.57 16.28 10.12
CA GLN A 74 -19.39 15.22 9.12
C GLN A 74 -18.10 15.43 8.34
N ILE A 75 -17.79 16.67 7.98
CA ILE A 75 -16.53 17.03 7.31
C ILE A 75 -15.33 16.72 8.22
N VAL A 76 -15.40 17.06 9.51
CA VAL A 76 -14.34 16.78 10.48
C VAL A 76 -14.12 15.27 10.64
N ALA A 77 -15.20 14.49 10.78
CA ALA A 77 -15.13 13.04 10.89
C ALA A 77 -14.52 12.39 9.65
N TRP A 78 -14.97 12.82 8.45
CA TRP A 78 -14.43 12.36 7.17
C TRP A 78 -12.94 12.71 7.03
N THR A 79 -12.58 13.96 7.32
CA THR A 79 -11.18 14.43 7.23
C THR A 79 -10.27 13.65 8.16
N LYS A 80 -10.71 13.38 9.39
CA LYS A 80 -9.94 12.57 10.35
C LYS A 80 -9.69 11.16 9.81
N CYS A 81 -10.72 10.52 9.25
CA CYS A 81 -10.60 9.21 8.64
C CYS A 81 -9.59 9.21 7.47
N CYS A 82 -9.66 10.21 6.59
CA CYS A 82 -8.71 10.38 5.48
C CYS A 82 -7.26 10.52 5.97
N LEU A 83 -7.03 11.33 7.02
CA LEU A 83 -5.70 11.55 7.58
C LEU A 83 -5.09 10.28 8.18
N GLU A 84 -5.89 9.47 8.87
CA GLU A 84 -5.44 8.18 9.44
C GLU A 84 -5.03 7.20 8.33
N VAL A 85 -5.81 7.13 7.25
CA VAL A 85 -5.48 6.28 6.10
C VAL A 85 -4.27 6.80 5.33
N GLU A 86 -4.12 8.13 5.23
CA GLU A 86 -2.95 8.76 4.60
C GLU A 86 -1.66 8.48 5.41
N ALA A 87 -1.73 8.55 6.74
CA ALA A 87 -0.61 8.18 7.61
C ALA A 87 -0.17 6.72 7.36
N LYS A 88 -1.13 5.80 7.24
CA LYS A 88 -0.88 4.40 6.85
C LYS A 88 -0.20 4.30 5.47
N ALA A 89 -0.63 5.07 4.49
CA ALA A 89 -0.03 5.11 3.15
C ALA A 89 1.42 5.65 3.15
N ARG A 90 1.71 6.63 4.01
CA ARG A 90 3.06 7.15 4.27
C ARG A 90 3.92 6.17 5.09
N GLY A 91 3.28 5.29 5.85
CA GLY A 91 3.90 4.33 6.75
C GLY A 91 4.31 4.94 8.08
N GLU A 92 3.55 5.94 8.52
CA GLU A 92 3.61 6.55 9.84
C GLU A 92 2.70 5.72 10.76
N ASN A 93 3.29 5.05 11.75
CA ASN A 93 2.59 4.33 12.83
C ASN A 93 3.05 4.91 14.16
#